data_AF-A0A8J6LUU0-F1
#
_entry.id   AF-A0A8J6LUU0-F1
#
_cell.length_a   1.000
_cell.length_b   1.000
_cell.length_c   1.000
_cell.angle_alpha   90.00
_cell.angle_beta   90.00
_cell.angle_gamma   90.00
#
_symmetry.space_group_name_H-M   'P 1'
#
loop_
_entity.id
_entity.type
_entity.pdbx_description
1 polymer ?
#
loop_
_entity_poly.entity_id
_entity_poly.type
_entity_poly.pdbx_seq_one_letter_code
_entity_poly.pdbx_strand_id
1 'polypeptide(L)' 'MTRIVGGTAGGRRLAVPAGRETRPTSDRAREALFSALEVMTGGLAGLRVL' A
#
# COMPACT_ATOMS: atom_id res chain seq x y z
N MET A 1 -8.33 -5.29 9.71
CA MET A 1 -7.41 -6.27 9.07
C MET A 1 -6.81 -5.61 7.84
N THR A 2 -5.52 -5.28 7.87
CA THR A 2 -4.80 -4.72 6.71
C THR A 2 -3.71 -5.69 6.28
N ARG A 3 -3.44 -5.77 4.98
CA ARG A 3 -2.34 -6.56 4.40
C ARG A 3 -1.54 -5.73 3.41
N ILE A 4 -0.31 -6.14 3.14
CA ILE A 4 0.46 -5.67 1.99
C ILE A 4 -0.25 -6.16 0.72
N VAL A 5 -0.52 -5.25 -0.22
CA VAL A 5 -1.38 -5.57 -1.38
C VAL A 5 -0.61 -6.26 -2.51
N GLY A 6 0.65 -5.90 -2.74
CA GLY A 6 1.49 -6.47 -3.80
C GLY A 6 2.99 -6.40 -3.50
N GLY A 7 3.80 -6.71 -4.51
CA GLY A 7 5.26 -6.79 -4.37
C GLY A 7 5.73 -8.06 -3.64
N THR A 8 7.02 -8.10 -3.27
CA THR A 8 7.67 -9.29 -2.68
C THR A 8 7.09 -9.71 -1.33
N ALA A 9 6.42 -8.80 -0.62
CA ALA A 9 5.76 -9.08 0.66
C ALA A 9 4.23 -9.14 0.56
N GLY A 10 3.68 -9.23 -0.67
CA GLY A 10 2.24 -9.29 -0.93
C GLY A 10 1.53 -10.34 -0.08
N GLY A 11 0.35 -10.00 0.44
CA GLY A 11 -0.45 -10.86 1.29
C GLY A 11 -0.08 -10.84 2.78
N ARG A 12 1.10 -10.31 3.16
CA ARG A 12 1.51 -10.22 4.57
C ARG A 12 0.55 -9.34 5.37
N ARG A 13 0.00 -9.87 6.46
CA ARG A 13 -0.89 -9.14 7.38
C ARG A 13 -0.11 -8.14 8.23
N LEU A 14 -0.74 -7.00 8.53
CA LEU A 14 -0.20 -5.94 9.36
C LEU A 14 -1.09 -5.74 10.59
N ALA A 15 -0.45 -5.51 11.74
CA ALA A 15 -1.12 -5.00 12.92
C ALA A 15 -1.59 -3.57 12.64
N VAL A 16 -2.82 -3.25 13.05
CA VAL A 16 -3.42 -1.93 12.88
C VAL A 16 -4.14 -1.54 14.16
N PRO A 17 -4.31 -0.24 14.43
CA PRO A 17 -5.15 0.22 15.53
C PRO A 17 -6.54 -0.42 15.48
N ALA A 18 -7.06 -0.77 16.65
CA ALA A 18 -8.40 -1.31 16.78
C ALA A 18 -9.46 -0.21 16.62
N GLY A 19 -10.70 -0.61 16.37
CA GLY A 19 -11.83 0.31 16.27
C GLY A 19 -12.13 0.79 14.85
N ARG A 20 -13.05 1.75 14.74
CA ARG A 20 -13.58 2.30 13.48
C ARG A 20 -13.56 3.82 13.43
N GLU A 21 -12.90 4.46 14.40
CA GLU A 21 -12.89 5.93 14.53
C GLU A 21 -12.07 6.61 13.43
N THR A 22 -11.08 5.90 12.87
CA THR A 22 -10.33 6.36 11.71
C THR A 22 -10.93 5.82 10.41
N ARG A 23 -11.12 6.69 9.42
CA ARG A 23 -11.51 6.27 8.07
C ARG A 23 -10.49 5.24 7.51
N PRO A 24 -10.92 4.06 7.08
CA PRO A 24 -10.02 3.06 6.52
C PRO A 24 -9.58 3.42 5.09
N THR A 25 -8.32 3.12 4.75
CA THR A 25 -7.84 3.12 3.37
C THR A 25 -8.05 1.73 2.76
N SER A 26 -8.86 1.65 1.70
CA SER A 26 -9.19 0.37 1.04
C SER A 26 -7.98 -0.21 0.28
N ASP A 27 -8.02 -1.53 0.02
CA ASP A 27 -7.03 -2.18 -0.85
C ASP A 27 -6.95 -1.49 -2.22
N ARG A 28 -8.12 -1.23 -2.83
CA ARG A 28 -8.20 -0.54 -4.12
C ARG A 28 -7.58 0.85 -4.12
N ALA A 29 -7.75 1.62 -3.04
CA ALA A 29 -7.14 2.94 -2.92
C ALA A 29 -5.61 2.83 -2.82
N ARG A 30 -5.10 1.83 -2.11
CA ARG A 30 -3.65 1.55 -2.04
C ARG A 30 -3.10 1.10 -3.39
N GLU A 31 -3.77 0.18 -4.08
CA GLU A 31 -3.38 -0.26 -5.43
C GLU A 31 -3.31 0.93 -6.39
N ALA A 32 -4.37 1.74 -6.44
CA ALA A 32 -4.43 2.91 -7.32
C ALA A 32 -3.28 3.90 -7.06
N LEU A 33 -2.93 4.13 -5.78
CA LEU A 33 -1.80 4.98 -5.42
C LEU A 33 -0.47 4.44 -5.98
N PHE A 34 -0.19 3.15 -5.77
CA PHE A 34 1.05 2.55 -6.26
C PHE A 34 1.10 2.45 -7.79
N SER A 35 -0.03 2.18 -8.45
CA SER A 35 -0.11 2.24 -9.92
C SER A 35 0.16 3.65 -10.45
N ALA A 36 -0.36 4.69 -9.81
CA ALA A 36 -0.05 6.07 -10.18
C ALA A 36 1.44 6.39 -9.99
N LEU A 37 2.02 6.00 -8.85
CA LEU A 37 3.44 6.21 -8.57
C LEU A 37 4.34 5.49 -9.58
N GLU A 38 4.01 4.26 -9.96
CA GLU A 38 4.77 3.49 -10.94
C GLU A 38 4.82 4.20 -12.30
N VAL A 39 3.69 4.74 -12.77
CA VAL A 39 3.63 5.57 -13.98
C VAL A 39 4.44 6.85 -13.84
N MET A 40 4.32 7.56 -12.71
CA MET A 40 5.00 8.83 -12.48
C MET A 40 6.51 8.72 -12.37
N THR A 41 7.01 7.58 -11.89
CA THR A 41 8.45 7.35 -11.62
C THR A 41 9.14 6.52 -12.70
N GLY A 42 8.40 5.94 -13.64
CA GLY A 42 8.95 5.02 -14.64
C GLY A 42 9.32 3.65 -14.07
N GLY A 43 8.77 3.29 -12.90
CA GLY A 43 9.06 2.04 -12.18
C GLY A 43 9.45 2.27 -10.72
N LEU A 44 9.22 1.28 -9.88
CA LEU A 44 9.46 1.37 -8.43
C LEU A 44 10.80 0.76 -7.96
N ALA A 45 11.54 0.11 -8.86
CA ALA A 45 12.77 -0.59 -8.51
C ALA A 45 13.90 0.39 -8.14
N GLY A 46 14.53 0.17 -6.98
CA GLY A 46 15.66 0.98 -6.52
C GLY A 46 15.29 2.36 -5.95
N LEU A 47 14.01 2.73 -5.95
CA LEU A 47 13.55 3.97 -5.31
C LEU A 47 13.70 3.89 -3.79
N ARG A 48 13.97 5.04 -3.18
CA ARG A 48 14.04 5.21 -1.72
C ARG A 48 13.06 6.29 -1.29
N VAL A 49 12.44 6.08 -0.14
CA VAL A 49 11.62 7.07 0.56
C VAL A 49 12.37 7.55 1.81
N LEU A 50 12.08 8.77 2.27
CA LEU A 50 12.71 9.39 3.45
C LEU A 50 12.51 8.56 4.73
#